data_AF-G8SEC1-F1
#
_entry.id   AF-G8SEC1-F1
#
_cell.length_a   1.000
_cell.length_b   1.000
_cell.length_c   1.000
_cell.angle_alpha   90.00
_cell.angle_beta   90.00
_cell.angle_gamma   90.00
#
_symmetry.space_group_name_H-M   'P 1'
#
loop_
_entity.id
_entity.type
_entity.pdbx_description
1 polymer ?
#
loop_
_entity_poly.entity_id
_entity_poly.type
_entity_poly.pdbx_seq_one_letter_code
_entity_poly.pdbx_strand_id
1 'polypeptide(L)'
;MWSLADPPNTGMLSGQLRRILGEAYAAVRHHRFVVALAGGRLPIAAYAELVAQHWFVYESLELATAAMACDPVAGRFHFPELFRVPAIEADLRFLHGPCWTGRIAALPATTT
;
A
#
# COMPACT_ATOMS: atom_id res chain seq x y z
N MET A 1 -12.93 -1.36 -22.11
CA MET A 1 -14.03 -1.39 -21.12
C MET A 1 -13.86 -2.66 -20.29
N TRP A 2 -13.13 -2.60 -19.17
CA TRP A 2 -12.89 -3.79 -18.35
C TRP A 2 -14.14 -4.09 -17.52
N SER A 3 -14.98 -5.00 -18.01
CA SER A 3 -16.07 -5.57 -17.24
C SER A 3 -15.48 -6.64 -16.31
N LEU A 4 -15.46 -6.37 -15.00
CA LEU A 4 -15.44 -7.47 -14.03
C LEU A 4 -16.88 -7.96 -13.95
N ALA A 5 -17.18 -9.07 -14.62
CA ALA A 5 -18.32 -9.88 -14.22
C ALA A 5 -18.11 -10.27 -12.75
N ASP A 6 -19.09 -9.97 -11.90
CA ASP A 6 -19.06 -10.43 -10.52
C ASP A 6 -19.04 -11.98 -10.53
N PRO A 7 -18.05 -12.64 -9.91
CA PRO A 7 -18.07 -14.09 -9.84
C PRO A 7 -19.27 -14.54 -8.99
N PRO A 8 -19.86 -15.71 -9.28
CA PRO A 8 -21.15 -16.17 -8.76
C PRO A 8 -21.15 -16.57 -7.27
N ASN A 9 -20.22 -16.08 -6.45
CA ASN A 9 -20.02 -16.60 -5.10
C ASN A 9 -19.87 -15.51 -4.02
N THR A 10 -21.00 -14.87 -3.69
CA THR A 10 -21.15 -13.87 -2.62
C THR A 10 -20.90 -14.44 -1.20
N GLY A 11 -20.77 -15.77 -1.05
CA GLY A 11 -20.56 -16.45 0.24
C GLY A 11 -19.10 -16.51 0.72
N MET A 12 -18.10 -16.25 -0.14
CA MET A 12 -16.67 -16.34 0.25
C MET A 12 -16.16 -15.03 0.86
N LEU A 13 -15.19 -15.12 1.78
CA LEU A 13 -14.57 -13.96 2.45
C LEU A 13 -14.06 -12.90 1.45
N SER A 14 -13.45 -13.31 0.34
CA SER A 14 -12.96 -12.39 -0.70
C SER A 14 -14.08 -11.59 -1.37
N GLY A 15 -15.24 -12.21 -1.62
CA GLY A 15 -16.43 -11.54 -2.14
C GLY A 15 -17.04 -10.58 -1.12
N GLN A 16 -17.08 -10.98 0.16
CA GLN A 16 -17.55 -10.14 1.25
C GLN A 16 -16.68 -8.90 1.45
N LEU A 17 -15.35 -9.06 1.48
CA LEU A 17 -14.40 -7.94 1.60
C LEU A 17 -14.53 -6.97 0.42
N ARG A 18 -14.62 -7.47 -0.82
CA ARG A 18 -14.80 -6.63 -2.02
C ARG A 18 -16.07 -5.78 -1.93
N ARG A 19 -17.17 -6.38 -1.48
CA ARG A 19 -18.45 -5.68 -1.33
C ARG A 19 -18.38 -4.63 -0.23
N ILE A 20 -17.87 -4.98 0.95
CA ILE A 20 -17.81 -4.08 2.11
C ILE A 20 -16.89 -2.89 1.84
N LEU A 21 -15.75 -3.13 1.20
CA LEU A 21 -14.76 -2.09 0.92
C LEU A 21 -15.03 -1.30 -0.37
N GLY A 22 -16.07 -1.67 -1.14
CA GLY A 22 -16.31 -1.12 -2.48
C GLY A 22 -16.49 0.40 -2.48
N GLU A 23 -17.29 0.94 -1.55
CA GLU A 23 -17.54 2.38 -1.44
C GLU A 23 -16.29 3.15 -1.00
N ALA A 24 -15.57 2.63 0.00
CA ALA A 24 -14.30 3.21 0.46
C ALA A 24 -13.26 3.24 -0.67
N TYR A 25 -13.16 2.15 -1.44
CA TYR A 25 -12.28 2.08 -2.60
C TYR A 25 -12.67 3.07 -3.70
N ALA A 26 -13.97 3.22 -3.97
CA ALA A 26 -14.46 4.23 -4.91
C ALA A 26 -14.08 5.65 -4.45
N ALA A 27 -14.26 5.98 -3.18
CA ALA A 27 -13.90 7.29 -2.63
C ALA A 27 -12.40 7.61 -2.78
N VAL A 28 -11.51 6.65 -2.50
CA VAL A 28 -10.05 6.84 -2.64
C VAL A 28 -9.65 7.17 -4.09
N ARG A 29 -10.30 6.55 -5.08
CA ARG A 29 -10.02 6.82 -6.51
C ARG A 29 -10.29 8.28 -6.90
N HIS A 30 -11.20 8.95 -6.20
CA HIS A 30 -11.53 10.36 -6.45
C HIS A 30 -10.73 11.33 -5.57
N HIS A 31 -9.85 10.83 -4.70
CA HIS A 31 -9.01 11.69 -3.88
C HIS A 31 -8.10 12.55 -4.77
N ARG A 32 -8.06 13.87 -4.51
CA ARG A 32 -7.39 14.87 -5.36
C ARG A 32 -5.95 14.49 -5.72
N PHE A 33 -5.21 13.92 -4.77
CA PHE A 33 -3.82 13.51 -4.97
C PHE A 33 -3.72 12.34 -5.95
N VAL A 34 -4.58 11.32 -5.82
CA VAL A 34 -4.60 10.14 -6.70
C VAL A 34 -4.97 10.54 -8.13
N VAL A 35 -5.97 11.42 -8.27
CA VAL A 35 -6.38 11.96 -9.57
C VAL A 35 -5.27 12.78 -10.22
N ALA A 36 -4.53 13.58 -9.45
CA ALA A 36 -3.38 14.35 -9.94
C ALA A 36 -2.21 13.44 -10.34
N LEU A 37 -1.90 12.42 -9.55
CA LEU A 37 -0.85 11.43 -9.83
C LEU A 37 -1.15 10.66 -11.13
N ALA A 38 -2.33 10.06 -11.22
CA ALA A 38 -2.75 9.29 -12.40
C ALA A 38 -2.81 10.15 -13.67
N GLY A 39 -3.08 11.43 -13.52
CA GLY A 39 -3.08 12.39 -14.62
C GLY A 39 -1.73 13.02 -14.93
N GLY A 40 -0.64 12.60 -14.29
CA GLY A 40 0.72 13.12 -14.54
C GLY A 40 0.93 14.59 -14.13
N ARG A 41 0.10 15.12 -13.23
CA ARG A 41 0.11 16.54 -12.81
C ARG A 41 0.91 16.79 -11.53
N LEU A 42 1.56 15.76 -10.99
CA LEU A 42 2.40 15.89 -9.80
C LEU A 42 3.88 15.90 -10.17
N PRO A 43 4.70 16.72 -9.48
CA PRO A 43 6.14 16.63 -9.62
C PRO A 43 6.65 15.31 -9.06
N ILE A 44 7.79 14.83 -9.55
CA ILE A 44 8.43 13.61 -9.05
C ILE A 44 8.71 13.66 -7.54
N ALA A 45 8.99 14.85 -6.99
CA ALA A 45 9.16 15.04 -5.55
C ALA A 45 7.89 14.64 -4.76
N ALA A 46 6.70 14.97 -5.25
CA ALA A 46 5.45 14.58 -4.58
C ALA A 46 5.22 13.06 -4.64
N TYR A 47 5.69 12.39 -5.69
CA TYR A 47 5.70 10.93 -5.76
C TYR A 47 6.72 10.33 -4.78
N ALA A 48 7.91 10.92 -4.67
CA ALA A 48 8.91 10.48 -3.70
C ALA A 48 8.39 10.59 -2.26
N GLU A 49 7.69 11.67 -1.91
CA GLU A 49 7.01 11.79 -0.62
C GLU A 49 5.95 10.70 -0.41
N LEU A 50 5.17 10.35 -1.44
CA LEU A 50 4.23 9.23 -1.35
C LEU A 50 4.96 7.92 -1.02
N VAL A 51 6.03 7.60 -1.74
CA VAL A 51 6.83 6.38 -1.53
C VAL A 51 7.47 6.39 -0.14
N ALA A 52 7.94 7.54 0.34
CA ALA A 52 8.47 7.70 1.69
C ALA A 52 7.43 7.36 2.75
N GLN A 53 6.18 7.83 2.58
CA GLN A 53 5.09 7.47 3.48
C GLN A 53 4.70 5.98 3.39
N HIS A 54 4.83 5.35 2.22
CA HIS A 54 4.61 3.91 2.09
C HIS A 54 5.64 3.09 2.87
N TRP A 55 6.89 3.55 2.98
CA TRP A 55 7.91 2.84 3.73
C TRP A 55 7.48 2.60 5.18
N PHE A 56 7.01 3.63 5.90
CA PHE A 56 6.54 3.50 7.29
C PHE A 56 5.35 2.54 7.43
N VAL A 57 4.40 2.61 6.49
CA VAL A 57 3.21 1.73 6.49
C VAL A 57 3.60 0.27 6.26
N TYR A 58 4.45 0.01 5.26
CA TYR A 58 4.85 -1.35 4.88
C TYR A 58 5.83 -1.96 5.88
N GLU A 59 6.73 -1.18 6.46
CA GLU A 59 7.62 -1.66 7.53
C GLU A 59 6.78 -2.17 8.71
N SER A 60 5.82 -1.37 9.19
CA SER A 60 4.92 -1.78 10.28
C SER A 60 4.07 -3.01 9.92
N LEU A 61 3.51 -3.04 8.69
CA LEU A 61 2.68 -4.14 8.22
C LEU A 61 3.47 -5.46 8.10
N GLU A 62 4.68 -5.39 7.53
CA GLU A 62 5.51 -6.58 7.29
C GLU A 62 6.10 -7.13 8.60
N LEU A 63 6.47 -6.26 9.55
CA LEU A 63 6.86 -6.67 10.90
C LEU A 63 5.73 -7.42 11.62
N ALA A 64 4.50 -6.90 11.56
CA ALA A 64 3.33 -7.56 12.13
C ALA A 64 3.04 -8.90 11.43
N THR A 65 3.14 -8.93 10.10
CA THR A 65 2.90 -10.15 9.30
C THR A 65 3.92 -11.25 9.65
N ALA A 66 5.19 -10.89 9.80
CA ALA A 66 6.25 -11.81 10.20
C ALA A 66 6.02 -12.34 11.64
N ALA A 67 5.62 -11.47 12.57
CA ALA A 67 5.33 -11.87 13.95
C ALA A 67 4.14 -12.85 14.05
N MET A 68 3.21 -12.81 13.10
CA MET A 68 2.02 -13.67 13.04
C MET A 68 2.20 -14.91 12.15
N ALA A 69 3.42 -15.23 11.68
CA ALA A 69 3.64 -16.30 10.70
C ALA A 69 3.15 -17.68 11.17
N CYS A 70 3.17 -17.96 12.48
CA CYS A 70 2.70 -19.21 13.07
C CYS A 70 1.26 -19.14 13.63
N ASP A 71 0.56 -18.02 13.44
CA ASP A 71 -0.82 -17.87 13.90
C ASP A 71 -1.77 -18.77 13.07
N PRO A 72 -2.69 -19.53 13.72
CA PRO A 72 -3.55 -20.49 13.03
C PRO A 72 -4.50 -19.85 12.00
N VAL A 73 -4.76 -18.55 12.09
CA VAL A 73 -5.60 -17.80 11.16
C VAL A 73 -4.74 -16.91 10.26
N ALA A 74 -3.94 -16.02 10.85
CA ALA A 74 -3.17 -15.01 10.12
C ALA A 74 -1.96 -15.58 9.37
N GLY A 75 -1.37 -16.69 9.84
CA GLY A 75 -0.25 -17.35 9.16
C GLY A 75 -0.59 -17.81 7.74
N ARG A 76 -1.88 -18.02 7.43
CA ARG A 76 -2.37 -18.32 6.07
C ARG A 76 -2.23 -17.15 5.09
N PHE A 77 -2.00 -15.94 5.60
CA PHE A 77 -1.79 -14.73 4.83
C PHE A 77 -0.33 -14.26 4.83
N HIS A 78 0.57 -15.04 5.42
CA HIS A 78 2.00 -14.78 5.39
C HIS A 78 2.58 -15.22 4.03
N PHE A 79 2.70 -14.24 3.12
CA PHE A 79 3.27 -14.39 1.77
C PHE A 79 4.52 -13.51 1.63
N PRO A 80 5.72 -14.02 1.97
CA PRO A 80 6.97 -13.26 1.90
C PRO A 80 7.25 -12.64 0.51
N GLU A 81 6.78 -13.27 -0.57
CA GLU A 81 6.91 -12.78 -1.93
C GLU A 81 6.14 -11.47 -2.19
N LEU A 82 5.23 -11.08 -1.30
CA LEU A 82 4.48 -9.83 -1.37
C LEU A 82 5.13 -8.70 -0.57
N PHE A 83 6.22 -8.97 0.17
CA PHE A 83 6.93 -7.94 0.93
C PHE A 83 7.50 -6.88 -0.01
N ARG A 84 7.27 -5.63 0.35
CA ARG A 84 7.54 -4.44 -0.45
C ARG A 84 8.67 -3.60 0.13
N VAL A 85 9.00 -3.71 1.42
CA VAL A 85 10.06 -2.90 2.03
C VAL A 85 11.35 -2.90 1.20
N PRO A 86 11.91 -4.04 0.73
CA PRO A 86 13.15 -4.02 -0.05
C PRO A 86 13.04 -3.24 -1.37
N ALA A 87 11.88 -3.33 -2.05
CA ALA A 87 11.63 -2.60 -3.29
C ALA A 87 11.45 -1.10 -3.01
N ILE A 88 10.69 -0.75 -1.97
CA ILE A 88 10.48 0.64 -1.54
C ILE A 88 11.82 1.30 -1.16
N GLU A 89 12.71 0.61 -0.45
CA GLU A 89 14.03 1.15 -0.15
C GLU A 89 14.89 1.37 -1.41
N ALA A 90 14.79 0.49 -2.41
CA ALA A 90 15.49 0.67 -3.69
C ALA A 90 14.97 1.93 -4.41
N ASP A 91 13.66 2.13 -4.43
CA ASP A 91 13.03 3.33 -5.00
C ASP A 91 13.46 4.59 -4.23
N LEU A 92 13.50 4.56 -2.90
CA LEU A 92 13.93 5.70 -2.09
C LEU A 92 15.42 6.02 -2.28
N ARG A 93 16.28 5.01 -2.46
CA ARG A 93 17.69 5.23 -2.85
C ARG A 93 17.80 5.93 -4.20
N PHE A 94 16.94 5.59 -5.15
CA PHE A 94 16.89 6.27 -6.46
C PHE A 94 16.36 7.71 -6.35
N LEU A 95 15.28 7.92 -5.60
CA LEU A 95 14.56 9.20 -5.53
C LEU A 95 15.22 10.23 -4.61
N HIS A 96 15.75 9.80 -3.46
CA HIS A 96 16.36 10.69 -2.45
C HIS A 96 17.88 10.54 -2.31
N GLY A 97 18.46 9.55 -2.99
CA GLY A 97 19.89 9.24 -2.95
C GLY A 97 20.26 8.23 -1.84
N PRO A 98 21.56 7.90 -1.71
CA PRO A 98 22.01 6.86 -0.78
C PRO A 98 21.66 7.11 0.70
N CYS A 99 21.57 8.38 1.11
CA CYS A 99 21.22 8.78 2.49
C CYS A 99 19.72 9.07 2.67
N TRP A 100 18.84 8.37 1.95
CA TRP A 100 17.39 8.61 1.96
C TRP A 100 16.75 8.50 3.35
N THR A 101 17.29 7.65 4.24
CA THR A 101 16.76 7.44 5.60
C THR A 101 16.71 8.73 6.42
N GLY A 102 17.72 9.60 6.27
CA GLY A 102 17.76 10.91 6.94
C GLY A 102 16.96 12.01 6.23
N ARG A 103 16.27 11.68 5.13
CA ARG A 103 15.51 12.63 4.29
C ARG A 103 14.00 12.41 4.35
N ILE A 104 13.56 11.28 4.89
CA ILE A 104 12.14 10.97 5.04
C ILE A 104 11.72 11.14 6.49
N ALA A 105 10.47 11.51 6.70
CA ALA A 105 9.84 11.54 8.01
C ALA A 105 8.39 11.10 7.89
N ALA A 106 7.89 10.39 8.90
CA ALA A 106 6.48 10.03 8.97
C ALA A 106 5.63 11.29 9.14
N LEU A 107 4.57 11.40 8.35
CA LEU A 107 3.53 12.41 8.56
C LEU A 107 2.62 11.97 9.71
N PRO A 108 1.79 12.87 10.27
CA PRO A 108 0.84 12.48 11.33
C PRO A 108 -0.10 11.33 10.95
N ALA A 109 -0.38 11.14 9.66
CA ALA A 109 -1.22 10.05 9.16
C ALA A 109 -0.51 8.68 9.05
N THR A 110 0.82 8.66 9.19
CA THR A 110 1.68 7.47 9.02
C THR A 110 2.64 7.28 10.19
N THR A 111 2.48 8.05 11.26
CA THR A 111 3.12 7.75 12.55
C THR A 111 2.32 6.65 13.24
N THR A 112 3.03 5.73 13.87
CA THR A 112 2.47 4.60 14.63
C THR A 112 2.31 4.93 16.11
#